data_AF-A0A7S3C6I7-F1
#
_entry.id   AF-A0A7S3C6I7-F1
#
_cell.length_a   1.000
_cell.length_b   1.000
_cell.length_c   1.000
_cell.angle_alpha   90.00
_cell.angle_beta   90.00
_cell.angle_gamma   90.00
#
_symmetry.space_group_name_H-M   'P 1'
#
loop_
_entity.id
_entity.type
_entity.pdbx_description
1 polymer ?
#
loop_
_entity_poly.entity_id
_entity_poly.type
_entity_poly.pdbx_seq_one_letter_code
_entity_poly.pdbx_strand_id
1 'polypeptide(L)'
;AAFNSAKAIIEIYATKSTSLLLPVIEKGILDPIWRIRESSVDLLGRLIFKLSGKSLQKAAEDEEILSFTDHQTKLMKEAIGEEQWHKILSLLYLLRSDGAYTVRTN
;
A
#
# COMPACT_ATOMS: atom_id res chain seq x y z
N ALA A 1 -15.12 -12.21 3.64
CA ALA A 1 -14.73 -12.31 5.07
C ALA A 1 -13.25 -12.07 5.28
N ALA A 2 -12.34 -12.92 4.77
CA ALA A 2 -10.90 -12.81 5.02
C ALA A 2 -10.27 -11.45 4.61
N PHE A 3 -10.64 -10.89 3.45
CA PHE A 3 -10.15 -9.58 3.00
C PHE A 3 -10.56 -8.43 3.93
N ASN A 4 -11.81 -8.42 4.41
CA ASN A 4 -12.27 -7.41 5.36
C ASN A 4 -11.56 -7.54 6.72
N SER A 5 -11.24 -8.77 7.14
CA SER A 5 -10.40 -9.00 8.32
C SER A 5 -8.98 -8.49 8.13
N ALA A 6 -8.38 -8.69 6.95
CA ALA A 6 -7.06 -8.14 6.62
C ALA A 6 -7.06 -6.61 6.66
N LYS A 7 -8.10 -5.95 6.14
CA LYS A 7 -8.27 -4.49 6.27
C LYS A 7 -8.32 -4.04 7.72
N ALA A 8 -9.10 -4.71 8.55
CA ALA A 8 -9.20 -4.39 9.98
C ALA A 8 -7.84 -4.56 10.69
N ILE A 9 -7.06 -5.59 10.33
CA ILE A 9 -5.71 -5.80 10.88
C ILE A 9 -4.79 -4.64 10.53
N ILE A 10 -4.81 -4.16 9.28
CA ILE A 10 -4.00 -2.99 8.89
C ILE A 10 -4.44 -1.75 9.67
N GLU A 11 -5.74 -1.50 9.82
CA GLU A 11 -6.23 -0.35 10.59
C GLU A 11 -5.76 -0.35 12.05
N ILE A 12 -5.66 -1.53 12.67
CA ILE A 12 -5.29 -1.69 14.08
C ILE A 12 -3.76 -1.71 14.26
N TYR A 13 -3.01 -2.30 13.32
CA TYR A 13 -1.60 -2.67 13.52
C TYR A 13 -0.61 -1.99 12.57
N ALA A 14 -1.06 -1.15 11.62
CA ALA A 14 -0.19 -0.53 10.61
C ALA A 14 1.08 0.12 11.18
N THR A 15 1.01 0.77 12.35
CA THR A 15 2.14 1.47 12.98
C THR A 15 2.98 0.58 13.92
N LYS A 16 2.40 -0.52 14.43
CA LYS A 16 3.07 -1.41 15.40
C LYS A 16 3.70 -2.64 14.75
N SER A 17 3.18 -3.08 13.61
CA SER A 17 3.53 -4.36 12.99
C SER A 17 3.88 -4.22 11.51
N THR A 18 4.34 -3.04 11.08
CA THR A 18 4.68 -2.78 9.67
C THR A 18 5.70 -3.78 9.13
N SER A 19 6.73 -4.09 9.93
CA SER A 19 7.77 -5.07 9.59
C SER A 19 7.26 -6.50 9.40
N LEU A 20 6.10 -6.84 9.98
CA LEU A 20 5.45 -8.14 9.82
C LEU A 20 4.47 -8.15 8.65
N LEU A 21 3.73 -7.05 8.44
CA LEU A 21 2.70 -6.96 7.42
C LEU A 21 3.28 -6.76 6.02
N LEU A 22 4.31 -5.91 5.90
CA LEU A 22 4.87 -5.53 4.61
C LEU A 22 5.39 -6.73 3.80
N PRO A 23 6.17 -7.68 4.35
CA PRO A 23 6.65 -8.83 3.59
C PRO A 23 5.53 -9.72 3.03
N VAL A 24 4.42 -9.85 3.77
CA VAL A 24 3.26 -10.65 3.35
C VAL A 24 2.53 -9.97 2.20
N ILE A 25 2.36 -8.65 2.28
CA ILE A 25 1.72 -7.85 1.24
C ILE A 25 2.56 -7.86 -0.04
N GLU A 26 3.87 -7.66 0.07
CA GLU A 26 4.80 -7.72 -1.06
C GLU A 26 4.76 -9.07 -1.78
N LYS A 27 4.70 -10.17 -1.02
CA LYS A 27 4.54 -11.51 -1.58
C LYS A 27 3.25 -11.64 -2.38
N GLY A 28 2.14 -11.11 -1.85
CA GLY A 28 0.84 -11.15 -2.52
C GLY A 28 0.76 -10.27 -3.78
N ILE A 29 1.50 -9.15 -3.81
CA ILE A 29 1.63 -8.30 -5.01
C ILE A 29 2.26 -9.05 -6.19
N LEU A 30 3.13 -10.03 -5.92
CA LEU A 30 3.80 -10.83 -6.95
C LEU A 30 3.12 -12.18 -7.20
N ASP A 31 1.94 -12.41 -6.62
CA ASP A 31 1.25 -13.68 -6.73
C ASP A 31 0.76 -13.95 -8.18
N PRO A 32 0.87 -15.17 -8.71
CA PRO A 32 0.36 -15.48 -10.06
C PRO A 32 -1.15 -15.23 -10.20
N ILE A 33 -1.93 -15.33 -9.13
CA ILE A 33 -3.38 -15.11 -9.13
C ILE A 33 -3.66 -13.61 -9.02
N TRP A 34 -4.23 -13.03 -10.09
CA TRP A 34 -4.49 -11.59 -10.16
C TRP A 34 -5.39 -11.04 -9.04
N ARG A 35 -6.34 -11.84 -8.53
CA ARG A 35 -7.22 -11.44 -7.41
C ARG A 35 -6.46 -11.28 -6.09
N ILE A 36 -5.41 -12.08 -5.90
CA ILE A 36 -4.53 -11.94 -4.73
C ILE A 36 -3.73 -10.65 -4.89
N ARG A 37 -3.16 -10.41 -6.09
CA ARG A 37 -2.47 -9.14 -6.38
C ARG A 37 -3.36 -7.93 -6.15
N GLU A 38 -4.57 -7.92 -6.72
CA GLU A 38 -5.57 -6.86 -6.53
C GLU A 38 -5.84 -6.58 -5.04
N SER A 39 -6.10 -7.64 -4.27
CA SER A 39 -6.32 -7.51 -2.82
C SER A 39 -5.07 -6.97 -2.10
N SER A 40 -3.88 -7.42 -2.48
CA SER A 40 -2.62 -6.97 -1.91
C SER A 40 -2.28 -5.52 -2.27
N VAL A 41 -2.67 -5.04 -3.45
CA VAL A 41 -2.55 -3.63 -3.84
C VAL A 41 -3.44 -2.73 -2.97
N ASP A 42 -4.71 -3.09 -2.77
CA ASP A 42 -5.61 -2.32 -1.88
C ASP A 42 -5.07 -2.32 -0.43
N LEU A 43 -4.53 -3.44 0.05
CA LEU A 43 -3.92 -3.52 1.39
C LEU A 43 -2.64 -2.67 1.49
N LEU A 44 -1.78 -2.67 0.47
CA LEU A 44 -0.58 -1.84 0.41
C LEU A 44 -0.96 -0.35 0.44
N GLY A 45 -1.95 0.05 -0.37
CA GLY A 45 -2.46 1.41 -0.39
C GLY A 45 -2.89 1.86 1.01
N ARG A 46 -3.72 1.06 1.68
CA ARG A 46 -4.16 1.34 3.06
C ARG A 46 -3.01 1.50 4.05
N LEU A 47 -2.03 0.60 3.98
CA LEU A 47 -0.85 0.66 4.84
C LEU A 47 -0.07 1.96 4.63
N ILE A 48 0.21 2.33 3.38
CA ILE A 48 0.94 3.55 3.05
C ILE A 48 0.18 4.80 3.49
N PHE A 49 -1.13 4.86 3.23
CA PHE A 49 -1.97 5.96 3.69
C PHE A 49 -1.89 6.15 5.20
N LYS A 50 -2.01 5.05 5.96
CA LYS A 50 -1.96 5.08 7.41
C LYS A 50 -0.60 5.53 7.94
N LEU A 51 0.50 5.04 7.35
CA LEU A 51 1.86 5.40 7.73
C LEU A 51 2.21 6.85 7.37
N SER A 52 1.71 7.34 6.23
CA SER A 52 1.78 8.73 5.80
C SER A 52 0.89 9.65 6.66
N GLY A 53 0.03 9.11 7.53
CA GLY A 53 -0.93 9.94 8.26
C GLY A 53 -1.94 10.66 7.35
N LYS A 54 -2.03 10.29 6.07
CA LYS A 54 -3.12 10.72 5.18
C LYS A 54 -4.33 9.83 5.46
N SER A 55 -5.50 10.44 5.65
CA SER A 55 -6.75 9.67 5.74
C SER A 55 -7.23 9.28 4.33
N LEU A 56 -7.61 8.01 4.15
CA LEU A 56 -8.24 7.52 2.92
C LEU A 56 -9.53 8.28 2.57
N GLN A 57 -10.27 8.78 3.57
CA GLN A 57 -11.47 9.59 3.32
C GLN A 57 -11.12 10.92 2.64
N LYS A 58 -10.04 11.59 3.07
CA LYS A 58 -9.66 12.89 2.51
C LYS A 58 -9.15 12.78 1.08
N ALA A 59 -8.42 11.71 0.74
CA ALA A 59 -7.90 11.50 -0.60
C ALA A 59 -8.95 11.07 -1.65
N ALA A 60 -10.16 10.69 -1.22
CA ALA A 60 -11.27 10.41 -2.13
C ALA A 60 -12.11 11.67 -2.44
N GLU A 61 -12.04 12.69 -1.57
CA GLU A 61 -12.73 13.97 -1.72
C GLU A 61 -11.89 14.96 -2.55
N ASP A 62 -10.58 14.93 -2.38
CA ASP A 62 -9.64 15.70 -3.21
C ASP A 62 -9.28 14.85 -4.45
N GLU A 63 -9.76 15.23 -5.65
CA GLU A 63 -9.25 14.73 -6.96
C GLU A 63 -7.74 15.04 -7.19
N GLU A 64 -7.03 15.44 -6.14
CA GLU A 64 -5.62 15.70 -6.16
C GLU A 64 -4.88 14.37 -6.29
N ILE A 65 -4.09 14.27 -7.36
CA ILE A 65 -3.13 13.20 -7.60
C ILE A 65 -2.45 12.84 -6.28
N LEU A 66 -2.33 11.53 -5.98
CA LEU A 66 -1.64 10.95 -4.83
C LEU A 66 -0.13 11.30 -4.81
N SER A 67 0.17 12.57 -4.76
CA SER A 67 1.49 13.13 -4.62
C SER A 67 1.84 13.06 -3.14
N PHE A 68 2.93 12.37 -2.85
CA PHE A 68 3.54 12.43 -1.53
C PHE A 68 4.29 13.76 -1.45
N THR A 69 3.93 14.61 -0.50
CA THR A 69 4.74 15.80 -0.20
C THR A 69 6.09 15.36 0.37
N ASP A 70 7.09 16.24 0.35
CA ASP A 70 8.41 15.95 0.94
C ASP A 70 8.31 15.53 2.41
N HIS A 71 7.38 16.14 3.15
CA HIS A 71 7.07 15.77 4.53
C HIS A 71 6.60 14.31 4.63
N GLN A 72 5.74 13.88 3.71
CA GLN A 72 5.18 12.54 3.70
C GLN A 72 6.19 11.48 3.29
N THR A 73 7.02 11.80 2.31
CA THR A 73 8.16 10.97 1.94
C THR A 73 9.11 10.78 3.12
N LYS A 74 9.37 11.84 3.89
CA LYS A 74 10.20 11.75 5.10
C LYS A 74 9.57 10.85 6.18
N LEU A 75 8.28 11.01 6.48
CA LEU A 75 7.57 10.15 7.44
C LEU A 75 7.61 8.67 7.03
N MET A 76 7.43 8.37 5.74
CA MET A 76 7.53 7.00 5.25
C MET A 76 8.95 6.45 5.43
N LYS A 77 9.99 7.20 5.05
CA LYS A 77 11.38 6.77 5.23
C LYS A 77 11.73 6.55 6.70
N GLU A 78 11.20 7.37 7.61
CA GLU A 78 11.39 7.19 9.06
C GLU A 78 10.63 5.96 9.59
N ALA A 79 9.45 5.66 9.06
CA ALA A 79 8.62 4.56 9.54
C ALA A 79 9.09 3.17 9.06
N ILE A 80 9.51 3.04 7.80
CA ILE A 80 9.86 1.74 7.19
C ILE A 80 11.30 1.63 6.69
N GLY A 81 12.03 2.74 6.66
CA GLY A 81 13.37 2.82 6.08
C GLY A 81 13.37 3.17 4.60
N GLU A 82 14.46 3.77 4.15
CA GLU A 82 14.62 4.25 2.78
C GLU A 82 14.63 3.12 1.73
N GLU A 83 15.30 2.01 2.02
CA GLU A 83 15.35 0.86 1.11
C GLU A 83 13.97 0.25 0.88
N GLN A 84 13.19 0.07 1.96
CA GLN A 84 11.83 -0.46 1.86
C GLN A 84 10.91 0.51 1.14
N TRP A 85 11.06 1.82 1.37
CA TRP A 85 10.31 2.82 0.62
C TRP A 85 10.58 2.76 -0.88
N HIS A 86 11.85 2.65 -1.29
CA HIS A 86 12.21 2.51 -2.71
C HIS A 86 11.68 1.20 -3.31
N LYS A 87 11.68 0.11 -2.55
CA LYS A 87 11.11 -1.17 -2.97
C LYS A 87 9.60 -1.10 -3.16
N ILE A 88 8.88 -0.43 -2.28
CA ILE A 88 7.44 -0.19 -2.44
C ILE A 88 7.18 0.62 -3.72
N LEU A 89 7.94 1.69 -3.96
CA LEU A 89 7.81 2.49 -5.17
C LEU A 89 8.08 1.68 -6.45
N SER A 90 9.07 0.78 -6.44
CA SER A 90 9.36 -0.08 -7.58
C SER A 90 8.25 -1.11 -7.83
N LEU A 91 7.67 -1.69 -6.77
CA LEU A 91 6.50 -2.57 -6.87
C LEU A 91 5.29 -1.84 -7.44
N LEU A 92 5.00 -0.63 -6.95
CA LEU A 92 3.92 0.22 -7.47
C LEU A 92 4.14 0.59 -8.94
N TYR A 93 5.39 0.80 -9.35
CA TYR A 93 5.72 1.04 -10.74
C TYR A 93 5.45 -0.20 -11.61
N LEU A 94 5.87 -1.39 -11.16
CA LEU A 94 5.62 -2.65 -11.86
C LEU A 94 4.13 -2.94 -12.02
N LEU A 95 3.33 -2.68 -10.98
CA LEU A 95 1.89 -2.91 -10.98
C LEU A 95 1.13 -2.10 -12.04
N ARG A 96 1.67 -0.96 -12.48
CA ARG A 96 1.09 -0.19 -13.60
C ARG A 96 1.12 -0.95 -14.93
N SER A 97 1.98 -1.96 -15.04
CA SER A 97 2.09 -2.82 -16.21
C SER A 97 1.43 -4.20 -16.01
N ASP A 98 0.62 -4.39 -14.96
CA ASP A 98 -0.04 -5.68 -14.70
C ASP A 98 -0.96 -6.10 -15.86
N GLY A 99 -0.95 -7.39 -16.20
CA GLY A 99 -1.81 -7.94 -17.26
C GLY A 99 -3.31 -7.83 -16.93
N ALA A 100 -3.68 -7.85 -15.66
CA ALA A 100 -5.06 -7.66 -15.22
C ALA A 100 -5.40 -6.17 -15.14
N TYR A 101 -6.44 -5.75 -15.87
CA TYR A 101 -6.91 -4.37 -15.87
C TYR A 101 -7.30 -3.87 -14.47
N THR A 102 -8.00 -4.70 -13.71
CA THR A 102 -8.48 -4.36 -12.35
C THR A 102 -7.34 -4.10 -11.37
N VAL A 103 -6.18 -4.77 -11.54
CA VAL A 103 -4.99 -4.53 -10.73
C VAL A 103 -4.35 -3.18 -11.08
N ARG A 104 -4.37 -2.80 -12.37
CA ARG A 104 -3.80 -1.53 -12.85
C ARG A 104 -4.63 -0.31 -12.44
N THR A 105 -5.95 -0.47 -12.35
CA THR A 105 -6.90 0.62 -12.05
C THR A 105 -7.34 0.69 -10.60
N ASN A 106 -6.70 -0.08 -9.71
CA ASN A 106 -7.00 -0.06 -8.28
C ASN A 106 -6.48 1.23 -7.63
#